data_AF-A0A443RTG7-F1
#
_entry.id   AF-A0A443RTG7-F1
#
_cell.length_a   1.000
_cell.length_b   1.000
_cell.length_c   1.000
_cell.angle_alpha   90.00
_cell.angle_beta   90.00
_cell.angle_gamma   90.00
#
_symmetry.space_group_name_H-M   'P 1'
#
loop_
_entity.id
_entity.type
_entity.pdbx_description
1 polymer ?
#
loop_
_entity_poly.entity_id
_entity_poly.type
_entity_poly.pdbx_seq_one_letter_code
_entity_poly.pdbx_strand_id
1 'polypeptide(L)'
;MDISPFIISFLQLIWFPFKWTPTGHLIFQETFSGSTLNKTIWEVQTGHKTFGKTRLQCYREDNVIVNDSLTIQAKYEEVKCQENDGTTIDLKYTSARIRTRREYKFSAIEIEARTSNGAHLQPALWTQKSDSEMKFTKRLT
;
A
#
# COMPACT_ATOMS: atom_id res chain seq x y z
N MET A 1 7.67 0.18 67.36
CA MET A 1 6.78 0.64 66.26
C MET A 1 7.53 0.28 64.99
N ASP A 2 7.36 -0.95 64.53
CA ASP A 2 8.11 -1.56 63.43
C ASP A 2 7.52 -1.12 62.09
N ILE A 3 8.36 -0.56 61.23
CA ILE A 3 8.00 -0.21 59.86
C ILE A 3 8.67 -1.23 58.95
N SER A 4 7.86 -2.18 58.48
CA SER A 4 8.23 -3.19 57.48
C SER A 4 8.83 -2.55 56.21
N PRO A 5 9.95 -3.06 55.66
CA PRO A 5 10.40 -2.63 54.35
C PRO A 5 9.60 -3.41 53.29
N PHE A 6 8.58 -2.76 52.73
CA PHE A 6 7.98 -3.20 51.48
C PHE A 6 9.05 -3.15 50.38
N ILE A 7 9.59 -4.32 50.03
CA ILE A 7 10.40 -4.53 48.84
C ILE A 7 9.46 -4.29 47.64
N ILE A 8 9.49 -3.07 47.09
CA ILE A 8 8.90 -2.78 45.79
C ILE A 8 9.83 -3.43 44.76
N SER A 9 9.55 -4.69 44.44
CA SER A 9 10.17 -5.39 43.33
C SER A 9 9.71 -4.72 42.05
N PHE A 10 10.52 -3.80 41.53
CA PHE A 10 10.30 -3.14 40.25
C PHE A 10 10.44 -4.20 39.16
N LEU A 11 9.31 -4.68 38.65
CA LEU A 11 9.25 -5.55 37.49
C LEU A 11 9.82 -4.75 36.30
N GLN A 12 11.13 -4.86 36.07
CA GLN A 12 11.72 -4.42 34.82
C GLN A 12 11.19 -5.36 33.75
N LEU A 13 10.06 -4.98 33.14
CA LEU A 13 9.68 -5.45 31.82
C LEU A 13 10.83 -5.03 30.89
N ILE A 14 11.80 -5.93 30.74
CA ILE A 14 12.82 -5.80 29.72
C ILE A 14 12.06 -5.88 28.42
N TRP A 15 11.77 -4.70 27.88
CA TRP A 15 11.33 -4.49 26.52
C TRP A 15 12.51 -4.91 25.66
N PHE A 16 12.68 -6.21 25.45
CA PHE A 16 13.51 -6.68 24.35
C PHE A 16 12.74 -6.23 23.11
N PRO A 17 13.18 -5.18 22.39
CA PRO A 17 12.56 -4.91 21.11
C PRO A 17 12.78 -6.19 20.31
N PHE A 18 11.69 -6.82 19.89
CA PHE A 18 11.76 -7.92 18.96
C PHE A 18 12.48 -7.40 17.72
N LYS A 19 13.78 -7.68 17.62
CA LYS A 19 14.58 -7.36 16.45
C LYS A 19 14.34 -8.46 15.45
N TRP A 20 13.38 -8.22 14.56
CA TRP A 20 13.20 -9.10 13.43
C TRP A 20 14.42 -9.00 12.53
N THR A 21 15.24 -10.05 12.53
CA THR A 21 16.41 -10.18 11.65
C THR A 21 16.09 -11.23 10.58
N PRO A 22 15.54 -10.83 9.42
CA PRO A 22 15.35 -11.77 8.32
C PRO A 22 16.69 -12.40 7.95
N THR A 23 16.76 -13.73 7.92
CA THR A 23 17.98 -14.49 7.57
C THR A 23 18.15 -14.67 6.06
N GLY A 24 17.29 -14.03 5.26
CA GLY A 24 17.34 -14.07 3.79
C GLY A 24 18.32 -13.05 3.21
N HIS A 25 18.53 -13.13 1.89
CA HIS A 25 19.23 -12.09 1.14
C HIS A 25 18.24 -11.11 0.51
N LEU A 26 18.65 -9.86 0.35
CA LEU A 26 17.85 -8.83 -0.31
C LEU A 26 17.71 -9.16 -1.81
N ILE A 27 16.46 -9.30 -2.28
CA ILE A 27 16.15 -9.56 -3.70
C ILE A 27 15.56 -8.35 -4.43
N PHE A 28 15.04 -7.38 -3.66
CA PHE A 28 14.43 -6.17 -4.18
C PHE A 28 14.40 -5.10 -3.10
N GLN A 29 14.72 -3.87 -3.49
CA GLN A 29 14.60 -2.69 -2.67
C GLN A 29 14.21 -1.52 -3.56
N GLU A 30 13.34 -0.67 -3.03
CA GLU A 30 13.00 0.62 -3.63
C GLU A 30 12.96 1.64 -2.51
N THR A 31 13.73 2.72 -2.66
CA THR A 31 13.80 3.82 -1.69
C THR A 31 13.06 5.06 -2.18
N PHE A 32 12.67 5.10 -3.46
CA PHE A 32 12.04 6.25 -4.11
C PHE A 32 12.89 7.53 -4.03
N SER A 33 14.22 7.41 -3.99
CA SER A 33 15.17 8.53 -3.85
C SER A 33 15.35 9.39 -5.11
N GLY A 34 14.37 9.37 -6.02
CA GLY A 34 14.37 10.18 -7.24
C GLY A 34 13.29 11.26 -7.20
N SER A 35 13.04 11.88 -8.35
CA SER A 35 11.94 12.85 -8.54
C SER A 35 10.76 12.29 -9.34
N THR A 36 10.87 11.04 -9.81
CA THR A 36 9.84 10.39 -10.63
C THR A 36 9.72 8.92 -10.30
N LEU A 37 8.52 8.36 -10.43
CA LEU A 37 8.29 6.93 -10.28
C LEU A 37 9.08 6.14 -11.34
N ASN A 38 9.88 5.16 -10.92
CA ASN A 38 10.56 4.26 -11.84
C ASN A 38 9.54 3.32 -12.53
N LYS A 39 9.12 3.68 -13.75
CA LYS A 39 8.15 2.94 -14.55
C LYS A 39 8.65 1.59 -15.09
N THR A 40 9.95 1.28 -14.97
CA THR A 40 10.47 -0.06 -15.26
C THR A 40 10.15 -1.06 -14.15
N ILE A 41 9.97 -0.56 -12.92
CA ILE A 41 9.64 -1.35 -11.72
C ILE A 41 8.14 -1.30 -11.45
N TRP A 42 7.53 -0.11 -11.56
CA TRP A 42 6.16 0.15 -11.17
C TRP A 42 5.23 0.43 -12.35
N GLU A 43 3.98 -0.01 -12.21
CA GLU A 43 2.88 0.33 -13.10
C GLU A 43 1.81 1.07 -12.30
N VAL A 44 1.37 2.22 -12.82
CA VAL A 44 0.23 2.96 -12.28
C VAL A 44 -1.05 2.33 -12.82
N GLN A 45 -1.96 1.97 -11.92
CA GLN A 45 -3.28 1.47 -12.27
C GLN A 45 -4.25 2.65 -12.28
N THR A 46 -4.80 2.99 -13.44
CA THR A 46 -5.74 4.11 -13.59
C THR A 46 -7.19 3.65 -13.69
N GLY A 47 -8.12 4.60 -13.54
CA GLY A 47 -9.56 4.38 -13.69
C GLY A 47 -10.27 4.02 -12.39
N HIS A 48 -11.58 3.78 -12.52
CA HIS A 48 -12.43 3.34 -11.44
C HIS A 48 -12.49 1.81 -11.44
N LYS A 49 -11.83 1.19 -10.46
CA LYS A 49 -11.83 -0.27 -10.30
C LYS A 49 -12.54 -0.64 -8.99
N THR A 50 -13.70 -1.25 -9.11
CA THR A 50 -14.50 -1.79 -8.00
C THR A 50 -13.93 -3.13 -7.53
N PHE A 51 -12.89 -3.09 -6.69
CA PHE A 51 -12.40 -4.31 -6.00
C PHE A 51 -13.28 -4.60 -4.78
N GLY A 52 -14.39 -5.32 -4.99
CA GLY A 52 -15.41 -5.51 -3.95
C GLY A 52 -16.13 -4.19 -3.62
N LYS A 53 -16.76 -4.09 -2.44
CA LYS A 53 -17.65 -3.00 -2.00
C LYS A 53 -17.29 -1.61 -2.55
N THR A 54 -18.32 -0.81 -2.83
CA THR A 54 -18.31 0.55 -3.39
C THR A 54 -17.07 1.37 -2.98
N ARG A 55 -16.13 1.52 -3.91
CA ARG A 55 -15.02 2.48 -3.84
C ARG A 55 -15.53 3.82 -4.36
N LEU A 56 -15.03 4.94 -3.84
CA LEU A 56 -15.49 6.28 -4.24
C LEU A 56 -14.44 7.05 -5.06
N GLN A 57 -13.26 6.47 -5.23
CA GLN A 57 -12.12 7.13 -5.84
C GLN A 57 -11.86 6.70 -7.29
N CYS A 58 -11.37 7.64 -8.08
CA CYS A 58 -10.72 7.40 -9.37
C CYS A 58 -9.21 7.29 -9.16
N TYR A 59 -8.57 6.23 -9.65
CA TYR A 59 -7.10 6.15 -9.60
C TYR A 59 -6.47 6.91 -10.77
N ARG A 60 -5.53 7.80 -10.49
CA ARG A 60 -4.83 8.60 -11.49
C ARG A 60 -3.32 8.66 -11.23
N GLU A 61 -2.58 8.96 -12.29
CA GLU A 61 -1.13 9.04 -12.25
C GLU A 61 -0.60 10.28 -11.54
N ASP A 62 -1.29 11.41 -11.64
CA ASP A 62 -0.95 12.67 -10.97
C ASP A 62 -1.19 12.66 -9.45
N ASN A 63 -1.70 11.54 -8.92
CA ASN A 63 -1.78 11.26 -7.49
C ASN A 63 -0.57 10.45 -6.98
N VAL A 64 0.36 10.05 -7.86
CA VAL A 64 1.66 9.46 -7.50
C VAL A 64 2.72 10.56 -7.50
N ILE A 65 3.23 10.89 -6.33
CA ILE A 65 4.26 11.93 -6.17
C ILE A 65 5.52 11.26 -5.61
N VAL A 66 6.64 11.46 -6.29
CA VAL A 66 7.95 10.96 -5.85
C VAL A 66 8.86 12.15 -5.60
N ASN A 67 9.27 12.34 -4.35
CA ASN A 67 10.18 13.39 -3.92
C ASN A 67 10.95 12.89 -2.69
N ASP A 68 12.05 12.19 -2.93
CA ASP A 68 12.85 11.43 -1.93
C ASP A 68 12.08 10.35 -1.15
N SER A 69 10.80 10.21 -1.42
CA SER A 69 9.87 9.24 -0.87
C SER A 69 8.66 9.12 -1.81
N LEU A 70 7.92 8.01 -1.70
CA LEU A 70 6.66 7.84 -2.40
C LEU A 70 5.51 8.43 -1.58
N THR A 71 4.74 9.32 -2.20
CA THR A 71 3.44 9.78 -1.70
C THR A 71 2.32 9.29 -2.61
N ILE A 72 1.37 8.56 -2.03
CA ILE A 72 0.08 8.23 -2.64
C ILE A 72 -0.94 9.23 -2.12
N GLN A 73 -1.28 10.22 -2.94
CA GLN A 73 -2.10 11.34 -2.51
C GLN A 73 -3.58 11.11 -2.84
N ALA A 74 -4.43 11.07 -1.83
CA ALA A 74 -5.88 11.17 -2.02
C ALA A 74 -6.28 12.65 -2.10
N LYS A 75 -7.19 13.01 -3.01
CA LYS A 75 -7.72 14.38 -3.15
C LYS A 75 -9.24 14.35 -3.23
N TYR A 76 -9.87 15.43 -2.76
CA TYR A 76 -11.27 15.74 -3.08
C TYR A 76 -11.29 16.63 -4.32
N GLU A 77 -11.77 16.09 -5.44
CA GLU A 77 -11.92 16.80 -6.70
C GLU A 77 -13.02 16.12 -7.53
N GLU A 78 -13.85 16.91 -8.21
CA GLU A 78 -14.81 16.38 -9.15
C GLU A 78 -14.07 15.83 -10.37
N VAL A 79 -14.34 14.58 -10.73
CA VAL A 79 -13.62 13.89 -11.79
C VAL A 79 -14.55 12.94 -12.54
N LYS A 80 -14.42 12.94 -13.87
CA LYS A 80 -14.96 11.90 -14.74
C LYS A 80 -13.97 10.76 -14.82
N CYS A 81 -14.38 9.57 -14.40
CA CYS A 81 -13.50 8.41 -14.32
C CYS A 81 -14.02 7.28 -15.22
N GLN A 82 -13.11 6.60 -15.93
CA GLN A 82 -13.46 5.44 -16.74
C GLN A 82 -13.65 4.19 -15.88
N GLU A 83 -14.72 3.45 -16.12
CA GLU A 83 -14.95 2.12 -15.54
C GLU A 83 -14.32 1.00 -16.40
N ASN A 84 -14.30 -0.22 -15.87
CA ASN A 84 -13.75 -1.39 -16.55
C ASN A 84 -14.50 -1.76 -17.85
N ASP A 85 -15.79 -1.40 -17.95
CA ASP A 85 -16.62 -1.64 -19.14
C ASP A 85 -16.49 -0.53 -20.20
N GLY A 86 -15.63 0.48 -19.95
CA GLY A 86 -15.40 1.62 -20.83
C GLY A 86 -16.39 2.78 -20.63
N THR A 87 -17.40 2.63 -19.76
CA THR A 87 -18.28 3.74 -19.40
C THR A 87 -17.56 4.77 -18.51
N THR A 88 -18.19 5.93 -18.31
CA THR A 88 -17.64 7.01 -17.48
C THR A 88 -18.60 7.33 -16.35
N ILE A 89 -18.05 7.54 -15.15
CA ILE A 89 -18.77 7.89 -13.93
C ILE A 89 -18.22 9.18 -13.32
N ASP A 90 -19.10 10.03 -12.78
CA ASP A 90 -18.71 11.20 -12.02
C ASP A 90 -18.40 10.81 -10.57
N LEU A 91 -17.19 11.12 -10.11
CA LEU A 91 -16.70 10.86 -8.75
C LEU A 91 -16.20 12.16 -8.12
N LYS A 92 -16.04 12.15 -6.79
CA LYS A 92 -15.57 13.32 -6.01
C LYS A 92 -14.20 13.13 -5.37
N TYR A 93 -13.58 11.98 -5.62
CA TYR A 93 -12.31 11.62 -5.00
C TYR A 93 -11.36 11.05 -6.04
N THR A 94 -10.08 11.43 -5.93
CA THR A 94 -8.98 10.80 -6.65
C THR A 94 -7.98 10.21 -5.68
N SER A 95 -7.24 9.21 -6.14
CA SER A 95 -6.13 8.61 -5.41
C SER A 95 -5.16 7.98 -6.39
N ALA A 96 -4.13 7.30 -5.90
CA ALA A 96 -3.24 6.51 -6.73
C ALA A 96 -3.20 5.05 -6.30
N ARG A 97 -2.92 4.20 -7.28
CA ARG A 97 -2.63 2.79 -7.08
C ARG A 97 -1.46 2.43 -7.99
N ILE A 98 -0.44 1.85 -7.41
CA ILE A 98 0.69 1.30 -8.15
C ILE A 98 0.85 -0.18 -7.83
N ARG A 99 1.45 -0.92 -8.75
CA ARG A 99 1.88 -2.30 -8.54
C ARG A 99 3.26 -2.51 -9.15
N THR A 100 3.98 -3.51 -8.67
CA THR A 100 5.23 -3.93 -9.33
C THR A 100 4.89 -4.60 -10.67
N ARG A 101 5.70 -4.35 -11.70
CA ARG A 101 5.57 -4.98 -13.02
C ARG A 101 6.02 -6.43 -13.05
N ARG A 102 6.93 -6.79 -12.14
CA ARG A 102 7.41 -8.16 -11.96
C ARG A 102 6.95 -8.72 -10.62
N GLU A 103 7.00 -10.04 -10.57
CA GLU A 103 6.69 -10.83 -9.40
C GLU A 103 7.96 -11.10 -8.60
N TYR A 104 7.78 -11.28 -7.29
CA TYR A 104 8.86 -11.64 -6.39
C TYR A 104 8.45 -12.86 -5.60
N LYS A 105 9.35 -13.83 -5.50
CA LYS A 105 9.26 -14.91 -4.53
C LYS A 105 10.01 -14.45 -3.29
N PHE A 106 9.28 -14.12 -2.24
CA PHE A 106 9.85 -13.61 -0.99
C PHE A 106 9.29 -14.40 0.19
N SER A 107 10.05 -14.45 1.27
CA SER A 107 9.58 -14.93 2.58
C SER A 107 9.13 -13.78 3.47
N ALA A 108 9.59 -12.56 3.20
CA ALA A 108 9.23 -11.38 3.96
C ALA A 108 9.30 -10.09 3.14
N ILE A 109 8.56 -9.07 3.59
CA ILE A 109 8.56 -7.71 3.06
C ILE A 109 8.64 -6.76 4.24
N GLU A 110 9.49 -5.76 4.14
CA GLU A 110 9.54 -4.62 5.04
C GLU A 110 9.10 -3.37 4.29
N ILE A 111 8.22 -2.57 4.90
CA ILE A 111 7.75 -1.30 4.35
C ILE A 111 7.78 -0.26 5.46
N GLU A 112 8.54 0.80 5.26
CA GLU A 112 8.44 2.01 6.08
C GLU A 112 7.45 2.97 5.44
N ALA A 113 6.38 3.30 6.15
CA ALA A 113 5.35 4.21 5.65
C ALA A 113 4.70 5.00 6.79
N ARG A 114 4.28 6.23 6.48
CA ARG A 114 3.35 7.00 7.31
C ARG A 114 1.97 6.91 6.70
N THR A 115 0.96 6.59 7.50
CA THR A 115 -0.42 6.54 7.04
C THR A 115 -1.06 7.92 7.13
N SER A 116 -2.03 8.18 6.24
CA SER A 116 -2.85 9.38 6.32
C SER A 116 -3.76 9.31 7.55
N ASN A 117 -4.07 10.48 8.11
CA ASN A 117 -5.08 10.63 9.15
C ASN A 117 -6.36 11.19 8.52
N GLY A 118 -7.51 10.56 8.76
CA GLY A 118 -8.79 10.98 8.20
C GLY A 118 -9.82 9.87 8.22
N ALA A 119 -11.06 10.23 8.58
CA ALA A 119 -12.17 9.28 8.54
C ALA A 119 -12.36 8.74 7.12
N HIS A 120 -12.59 7.42 7.01
CA HIS A 120 -12.87 6.71 5.75
C HIS A 120 -11.71 6.61 4.74
N LEU A 121 -10.51 7.11 5.04
CA LEU A 121 -9.31 6.77 4.27
C LEU A 121 -8.93 5.31 4.53
N GLN A 122 -8.64 4.58 3.47
CA GLN A 122 -8.28 3.16 3.53
C GLN A 122 -6.95 2.93 2.82
N PRO A 123 -5.82 3.38 3.40
CA PRO A 123 -4.50 3.03 2.89
C PRO A 123 -4.32 1.51 2.97
N ALA A 124 -3.84 0.90 1.88
CA ALA A 124 -3.65 -0.54 1.80
C ALA A 124 -2.30 -0.86 1.16
N LEU A 125 -1.52 -1.67 1.88
CA LEU A 125 -0.31 -2.32 1.38
C LEU A 125 -0.61 -3.81 1.38
N TRP A 126 -0.56 -4.44 0.22
CA TRP A 126 -1.01 -5.82 0.06
C TRP A 126 -0.29 -6.50 -1.10
N THR A 127 -0.33 -7.82 -1.10
CA THR A 127 0.26 -8.67 -2.12
C THR A 127 -0.82 -9.51 -2.77
N GLN A 128 -0.58 -9.88 -4.03
CA GLN A 128 -1.48 -10.69 -4.82
C GLN A 128 -0.68 -11.80 -5.50
N LYS A 129 -1.21 -13.03 -5.53
CA LYS A 129 -0.59 -14.13 -6.30
C LYS A 129 -0.61 -13.78 -7.79
N SER A 130 0.43 -14.13 -8.53
CA SER A 130 0.54 -13.72 -9.93
C SER A 130 -0.45 -14.36 -10.87
N ASP A 131 -0.86 -15.59 -10.58
CA ASP A 131 -1.83 -16.36 -11.36
C ASP A 131 -3.30 -16.02 -11.02
N SER A 132 -3.55 -14.90 -10.32
CA SER A 132 -4.92 -14.46 -9.97
C SER A 132 -5.53 -13.41 -10.90
N GLU A 133 -4.80 -12.94 -11.91
CA GLU A 133 -5.43 -12.25 -13.04
C GLU A 133 -6.28 -13.30 -13.77
N MET A 134 -7.60 -13.23 -13.56
CA MET A 134 -8.57 -14.14 -14.13
C MET A 134 -8.51 -14.02 -15.66
N LYS A 135 -7.77 -14.92 -16.30
CA LYS A 135 -7.81 -15.08 -17.76
C LYS A 135 -9.24 -15.45 -18.10
N PHE A 136 -10.03 -14.49 -18.60
CA PHE A 136 -11.25 -14.78 -19.34
C PHE A 136 -10.84 -15.45 -20.66
N THR A 137 -10.40 -16.70 -20.57
CA THR A 137 -10.30 -17.56 -21.74
C THR A 137 -11.73 -17.85 -22.14
N LYS A 138 -12.24 -17.11 -23.14
CA LYS A 138 -13.44 -17.51 -23.87
C LYS A 138 -13.23 -18.97 -24.29
N ARG A 139 -13.96 -19.90 -23.67
CA ARG A 139 -14.14 -21.23 -24.27
C ARG A 139 -14.92 -20.98 -25.55
N LEU A 140 -14.24 -21.08 -26.68
CA LEU A 140 -14.91 -21.33 -27.95
C LEU A 140 -15.41 -22.77 -27.87
N THR A 141 -16.71 -22.93 -27.68
CA THR A 141 -17.44 -24.14 -28.08
C THR A 141 -17.86 -23.98 -29.53
#